data_AF-A0A920Q809-F1
#
_entry.id   AF-A0A920Q809-F1
#
_cell.length_a   1.000
_cell.length_b   1.000
_cell.length_c   1.000
_cell.angle_alpha   90.00
_cell.angle_beta   90.00
_cell.angle_gamma   90.00
#
_symmetry.space_group_name_H-M   'P 1'
#
loop_
_entity.id
_entity.type
_entity.pdbx_description
1 polymer ?
#
loop_
_entity_poly.entity_id
_entity_poly.type
_entity_poly.pdbx_seq_one_letter_code
_entity_poly.pdbx_strand_id
1 'polypeptide(L)'
;MRWSQHKDVGPVRPRFKVNFCKFTNETRNSMEDASKNSDQTYICAINGPAAGGGYELALACDRILLIDDGSSTVSLPELPLLVSSGPEA
;
A
#
# COMPACT_ATOMS: atom_id res chain seq x y z
N MET A 1 8.63 -7.03 6.26
CA MET A 1 8.78 -5.56 6.19
C MET A 1 7.43 -4.96 6.60
N ARG A 2 7.38 -4.13 7.65
CA ARG A 2 6.16 -3.81 8.40
C ARG A 2 5.91 -2.30 8.30
N TRP A 3 5.15 -1.89 7.29
CA TRP A 3 4.85 -0.49 7.02
C TRP A 3 3.78 0.07 7.99
N SER A 4 3.86 1.37 8.24
CA SER A 4 3.21 2.04 9.37
C SER A 4 1.91 2.72 8.94
N GLN A 5 0.81 1.95 8.85
CA GLN A 5 -0.56 2.47 8.62
C GLN A 5 -1.11 3.33 9.79
N HIS A 6 -0.22 3.86 10.64
CA HIS A 6 -0.57 4.64 11.81
C HIS A 6 -1.05 6.06 11.45
N LYS A 7 -0.81 6.59 10.24
CA LYS A 7 -1.17 7.96 9.87
C LYS A 7 -2.47 8.09 9.07
N ASP A 8 -2.88 7.05 8.35
CA ASP A 8 -4.10 7.06 7.53
C ASP A 8 -5.40 6.98 8.36
N VAL A 9 -5.31 6.36 9.54
CA VAL A 9 -6.44 6.23 10.46
C VAL A 9 -6.42 7.40 11.42
N GLY A 10 -7.50 8.21 11.39
CA GLY A 10 -7.72 9.34 12.31
C GLY A 10 -7.67 8.94 13.80
N PRO A 11 -7.92 9.88 14.72
CA PRO A 11 -7.77 9.62 16.16
C PRO A 11 -8.73 8.51 16.62
N VAL A 12 -8.18 7.32 16.86
CA VAL A 12 -8.88 6.11 17.33
C VAL A 12 -8.11 5.48 18.48
N ARG A 13 -8.75 4.57 19.22
CA ARG A 13 -8.12 3.88 20.35
C ARG A 13 -6.85 3.13 19.89
N PRO A 14 -5.74 3.16 20.64
CA PRO A 14 -4.49 2.51 20.24
C PRO A 14 -4.64 1.03 19.87
N ARG A 15 -5.44 0.28 20.64
CA ARG A 15 -5.75 -1.13 20.36
C ARG A 15 -6.43 -1.31 19.00
N PHE A 16 -7.35 -0.41 18.65
CA PHE A 16 -8.04 -0.46 17.36
C PHE A 16 -7.05 -0.22 16.22
N LYS A 17 -6.15 0.76 16.35
CA LYS A 17 -5.14 1.02 15.31
C LYS A 17 -4.21 -0.18 15.09
N VAL A 18 -3.75 -0.82 16.16
CA VAL A 18 -2.93 -2.04 16.06
C VAL A 18 -3.69 -3.19 15.38
N ASN A 19 -4.94 -3.43 15.77
CA ASN A 19 -5.75 -4.48 15.15
C ASN A 19 -6.06 -4.17 13.68
N PHE A 20 -6.34 -2.92 13.35
CA PHE A 20 -6.52 -2.46 11.98
C PHE A 20 -5.29 -2.77 11.14
N CYS A 21 -4.10 -2.30 11.54
CA CYS A 21 -2.86 -2.55 10.82
C CYS A 21 -2.54 -4.06 10.70
N LYS A 22 -2.87 -4.84 11.74
CA LYS A 22 -2.66 -6.29 11.71
C LYS A 22 -3.55 -6.95 10.67
N PHE A 23 -4.84 -6.63 10.69
CA PHE A 23 -5.81 -7.22 9.78
C PHE A 23 -5.53 -6.82 8.33
N THR A 24 -5.21 -5.54 8.06
CA THR A 24 -4.89 -5.09 6.70
C THR A 24 -3.60 -5.73 6.16
N ASN A 25 -2.60 -5.96 7.02
CA ASN A 25 -1.40 -6.71 6.64
C ASN A 25 -1.71 -8.19 6.35
N GLU A 26 -2.50 -8.85 7.20
CA GLU A 26 -2.87 -10.26 7.01
C GLU A 26 -3.66 -10.45 5.70
N THR A 27 -4.58 -9.54 5.38
CA THR A 27 -5.31 -9.58 4.11
C THR A 27 -4.38 -9.47 2.89
N ARG A 28 -3.42 -8.53 2.90
CA ARG A 28 -2.46 -8.40 1.78
C ARG A 28 -1.55 -9.62 1.66
N ASN A 29 -1.05 -10.15 2.77
CA ASN A 29 -0.27 -11.37 2.77
C ASN A 29 -1.07 -12.55 2.19
N SER A 30 -2.37 -12.64 2.50
CA SER A 30 -3.25 -13.66 1.93
C SER A 30 -3.46 -13.51 0.43
N MET A 31 -3.47 -12.29 -0.13
CA MET A 31 -3.51 -12.09 -1.58
C MET A 31 -2.24 -12.62 -2.26
N GLU A 32 -1.08 -12.31 -1.69
CA GLU A 32 0.22 -12.80 -2.19
C GLU A 32 0.32 -14.34 -2.06
N ASP A 33 -0.19 -14.89 -0.97
CA ASP A 33 -0.24 -16.35 -0.75
C ASP A 33 -1.19 -17.03 -1.74
N ALA A 34 -2.38 -16.47 -1.96
CA ALA A 34 -3.35 -17.00 -2.90
C ALA A 34 -2.86 -16.96 -4.35
N SER A 35 -2.05 -15.96 -4.73
CA SER A 35 -1.36 -15.94 -6.03
C SER A 35 -0.36 -17.09 -6.18
N LYS A 36 0.37 -17.43 -5.12
CA LYS A 36 1.37 -18.51 -5.15
C LYS A 36 0.77 -19.90 -5.05
N ASN A 37 -0.28 -20.05 -4.25
CA ASN A 37 -0.72 -21.33 -3.71
C ASN A 37 -2.20 -21.65 -4.00
N SER A 38 -2.93 -20.76 -4.67
CA SER A 38 -4.37 -20.93 -4.91
C SER A 38 -4.82 -20.55 -6.33
N ASP A 39 -3.88 -20.37 -7.26
CA ASP A 39 -4.13 -20.00 -8.66
C ASP A 39 -5.01 -18.74 -8.81
N GLN A 40 -4.96 -17.81 -7.83
CA GLN A 40 -5.71 -16.56 -7.87
C GLN A 40 -4.83 -15.42 -8.36
N THR A 41 -5.16 -14.80 -9.49
CA THR A 41 -4.44 -13.62 -9.98
C THR A 41 -5.15 -12.34 -9.58
N TYR A 42 -4.41 -11.40 -9.00
CA TYR A 42 -4.90 -10.08 -8.60
C TYR A 42 -4.30 -9.01 -9.51
N ILE A 43 -5.17 -8.20 -10.13
CA ILE A 43 -4.77 -7.07 -10.99
C ILE A 43 -5.33 -5.79 -10.38
N CYS A 44 -4.46 -4.83 -10.07
CA CYS A 44 -4.86 -3.50 -9.63
C CYS A 44 -4.94 -2.56 -10.84
N ALA A 45 -6.14 -2.06 -11.15
CA ALA A 45 -6.33 -1.01 -12.14
C ALA A 45 -6.59 0.32 -11.44
N ILE A 46 -5.63 1.24 -11.52
CA ILE A 46 -5.64 2.53 -10.85
C ILE A 46 -6.13 3.59 -11.84
N ASN A 47 -7.25 4.22 -11.49
CA ASN A 47 -7.85 5.34 -12.19
C ASN A 47 -8.06 6.49 -11.19
N GLY A 48 -7.04 7.33 -11.04
CA GLY A 48 -6.94 8.39 -10.04
C GLY A 48 -5.76 8.22 -9.08
N PRO A 49 -5.68 9.05 -8.01
CA PRO A 49 -4.62 8.97 -7.03
C PRO A 49 -4.69 7.71 -6.15
N ALA A 50 -3.58 7.00 -6.02
CA ALA A 50 -3.37 5.91 -5.06
C ALA A 50 -2.21 6.28 -4.11
N ALA A 51 -2.53 6.63 -2.86
CA ALA A 51 -1.56 7.06 -1.86
C ALA A 51 -1.64 6.21 -0.58
N GLY A 52 -0.52 6.07 0.13
CA GLY A 52 -0.47 5.39 1.44
C GLY A 52 -1.02 3.97 1.35
N GLY A 53 -2.00 3.63 2.19
CA GLY A 53 -2.67 2.32 2.18
C GLY A 53 -3.24 1.88 0.81
N GLY A 54 -3.65 2.83 -0.05
CA GLY A 54 -4.14 2.51 -1.40
C GLY A 54 -3.05 1.95 -2.31
N TYR A 55 -1.83 2.50 -2.23
CA TYR A 55 -0.69 1.97 -2.99
C TYR A 55 -0.10 0.71 -2.34
N GLU A 56 -0.13 0.59 -1.01
CA GLU A 56 0.24 -0.65 -0.33
C GLU A 56 -0.64 -1.84 -0.74
N LEU A 57 -1.93 -1.61 -1.00
CA LEU A 57 -2.81 -2.63 -1.56
C LEU A 57 -2.44 -2.97 -3.00
N ALA A 58 -2.16 -1.97 -3.83
CA ALA A 58 -1.72 -2.20 -5.20
C ALA A 58 -0.45 -3.06 -5.27
N LEU A 59 0.49 -2.88 -4.33
CA LEU A 59 1.72 -3.67 -4.23
C LEU A 59 1.50 -5.14 -3.86
N ALA A 60 0.34 -5.50 -3.30
CA ALA A 60 0.00 -6.90 -3.03
C ALA A 60 -0.61 -7.63 -4.25
N CYS A 61 -0.87 -6.91 -5.35
CA CYS A 61 -1.35 -7.48 -6.60
C CYS A 61 -0.20 -7.95 -7.51
N ASP A 62 -0.47 -8.90 -8.40
CA ASP A 62 0.50 -9.41 -9.37
C ASP A 62 0.85 -8.41 -10.47
N ARG A 63 -0.10 -7.54 -10.80
CA ARG A 63 0.03 -6.49 -11.82
C ARG A 63 -0.63 -5.21 -11.33
N ILE A 64 0.02 -4.10 -11.63
CA ILE A 64 -0.50 -2.75 -11.41
C ILE A 64 -0.59 -2.08 -12.77
N LEU A 65 -1.79 -1.63 -13.13
CA LEU A 65 -2.09 -0.85 -14.32
C LEU A 65 -2.45 0.56 -13.86
N LEU A 66 -1.69 1.56 -14.29
CA LEU A 66 -1.97 2.96 -14.02
C LEU A 66 -2.45 3.61 -15.32
N ILE A 67 -3.60 4.29 -15.28
CA ILE A 67 -4.07 5.07 -16.42
C ILE A 67 -3.13 6.26 -16.66
N ASP A 68 -2.75 6.47 -17.91
CA ASP A 68 -1.95 7.62 -18.35
C ASP A 68 -2.89 8.76 -18.77
N ASP A 69 -3.43 9.48 -17.78
CA ASP A 69 -4.37 10.59 -17.97
C ASP A 69 -3.81 11.94 -17.49
N GLY A 70 -2.54 11.99 -17.07
CA GLY A 70 -1.87 13.16 -16.52
C GLY A 70 -2.30 13.57 -15.10
N SER A 71 -3.26 12.87 -14.47
CA SER A 71 -3.79 13.17 -13.13
C SER A 71 -3.68 12.00 -12.14
N SER A 72 -3.64 10.78 -12.66
CA SER A 72 -3.48 9.55 -11.91
C SER A 72 -2.05 9.40 -11.41
N THR A 73 -1.90 9.12 -10.12
CA THR A 73 -0.60 9.14 -9.43
C THR A 73 -0.53 8.02 -8.40
N VAL A 74 0.69 7.54 -8.14
CA VAL A 74 0.99 6.61 -7.03
C VAL A 74 1.95 7.27 -6.07
N SER A 75 1.75 7.12 -4.76
CA SER A 75 2.66 7.70 -3.77
C SER A 75 2.70 6.95 -2.44
N LEU A 76 3.88 6.97 -1.80
CA LEU A 76 4.06 6.61 -0.40
C LEU A 76 4.51 7.86 0.37
N PRO A 77 3.59 8.74 0.78
CA PRO A 77 3.92 9.97 1.52
C PRO A 77 4.54 9.70 2.90
N GLU A 78 4.59 8.43 3.31
CA GLU A 78 5.21 7.96 4.54
C GLU A 78 6.71 7.65 4.41
N LEU A 79 7.25 7.59 3.19
CA LEU A 79 8.67 7.36 2.89
C LEU A 79 9.66 8.56 3.05
N PRO A 80 9.27 9.84 3.19
CA PRO A 80 10.25 10.93 3.33
C PRO A 80 11.15 10.87 4.57
N LEU A 81 10.97 9.89 5.47
CA LEU A 81 11.75 9.74 6.71
C LEU A 81 12.90 8.71 6.64
N LEU A 82 13.24 8.18 5.45
CA LEU A 82 14.42 7.30 5.28
C LEU A 82 15.34 7.69 4.09
N VAL A 83 15.10 8.81 3.42
CA VAL A 83 16.08 9.41 2.49
C VAL A 83 16.21 10.89 2.79
N SER A 84 16.98 11.21 3.83
CA SER A 84 17.60 12.53 4.00
C SER A 84 19.11 12.35 4.11
N SER A 85 19.74 12.00 2.99
CA SER A 85 21.11 12.40 2.56
C SER A 85 21.63 11.43 1.48
N GLY A 86 21.40 11.79 0.22
CA GLY A 86 22.18 11.35 -0.94
C GLY A 86 22.23 12.54 -1.91
N PRO A 87 23.41 12.96 -2.39
CA PRO A 87 23.60 14.31 -2.91
C PRO A 87 22.93 14.55 -4.27
N GLU A 88 22.62 15.84 -4.47
CA GLU A 88 22.18 16.56 -5.67
C GLU A 88 22.27 15.84 -7.03
N ALA A 89 21.16 15.96 -7.77
CA ALA A 89 21.17 16.13 -9.22
C ALA A 89 20.36 17.39 -9.56
#